data_AF-A0A367KHJ1-F1
#
_entry.id   AF-A0A367KHJ1-F1
#
_cell.length_a   1.000
_cell.length_b   1.000
_cell.length_c   1.000
_cell.angle_alpha   90.00
_cell.angle_beta   90.00
_cell.angle_gamma   90.00
#
_symmetry.space_group_name_H-M   'P 1'
#
loop_
_entity.id
_entity.type
_entity.pdbx_description
1 polymer ?
#
loop_
_entity_poly.entity_id
_entity_poly.type
_entity_poly.pdbx_seq_one_letter_code
_entity_poly.pdbx_strand_id
1 'polypeptide(L)'
;MSKILKLNSNPLHSYVLSIDNQLNSMFTADEIKEIEKESGFTDMSKSLPESLANILMKLKGKNDFKSIDQTFQEMRYDRRTQPSEYWCRNSILNHLDLFIESDNFTPFVTEQDLLNDMYGFLKSTKNISKTTTETGCQSSASKSNKNSQRELGTNQQLVRQANGDCSDLTFKYLSSELGCVEIGLVDHGANGTKELQELKLKSPKMMRSFCKQMIDQYKIKANKIKIVSFIINGSFITAQVMTFTKGSVGILFSSPRLKMPENISQIPALLPPILALVYNCTLIIKETAQLLKDEILYLSQKTH
;
A
#
# COMPACT_ATOMS: atom_id res chain seq x y z
N MET A 1 -4.56 -28.49 -4.14
CA MET A 1 -3.38 -28.76 -3.27
C MET A 1 -2.24 -29.50 -3.97
N SER A 2 -2.47 -30.52 -4.84
CA SER A 2 -1.35 -31.33 -5.39
C SER A 2 -0.45 -30.64 -6.44
N LYS A 3 -0.90 -29.58 -7.11
CA LYS A 3 -0.08 -28.81 -8.07
C LYS A 3 0.79 -27.71 -7.46
N ILE A 4 0.52 -27.29 -6.21
CA ILE A 4 1.22 -26.18 -5.55
C ILE A 4 2.68 -26.56 -5.18
N LEU A 5 3.01 -27.86 -5.13
CA LEU A 5 4.29 -28.38 -4.65
C LEU A 5 5.34 -28.69 -5.75
N LYS A 6 5.04 -28.47 -7.04
CA LYS A 6 5.97 -28.73 -8.16
C LYS A 6 6.13 -27.50 -9.05
N LEU A 7 6.87 -26.48 -8.60
CA LEU A 7 7.07 -25.25 -9.38
C LEU A 7 8.56 -24.85 -9.40
N ASN A 8 9.20 -25.02 -10.56
CA ASN A 8 10.62 -24.72 -10.84
C ASN A 8 10.85 -23.32 -11.45
N SER A 9 9.93 -22.38 -11.28
CA SER A 9 10.12 -20.97 -11.68
C SER A 9 9.42 -20.01 -10.71
N ASN A 10 9.61 -20.26 -9.42
CA ASN A 10 9.38 -19.42 -8.23
C ASN A 10 8.22 -18.38 -8.20
N PRO A 11 6.96 -18.74 -8.52
CA PRO A 11 5.79 -17.92 -8.13
C PRO A 11 5.48 -18.02 -6.62
N LEU A 12 6.30 -18.77 -5.86
CA LEU A 12 6.14 -19.13 -4.46
C LEU A 12 7.42 -18.80 -3.67
N HIS A 13 7.70 -17.51 -3.47
CA HIS A 13 8.70 -17.12 -2.48
C HIS A 13 8.03 -16.90 -1.13
N SER A 14 8.51 -17.57 -0.08
CA SER A 14 7.99 -17.42 1.28
C SER A 14 6.47 -17.68 1.43
N TYR A 15 5.92 -18.72 0.78
CA TYR A 15 4.48 -19.05 0.79
C TYR A 15 3.56 -17.88 0.41
N VAL A 16 4.01 -17.05 -0.52
CA VAL A 16 3.20 -16.01 -1.16
C VAL A 16 2.96 -16.43 -2.60
N LEU A 17 1.70 -16.43 -3.03
CA LEU A 17 1.30 -16.63 -4.41
C LEU A 17 1.02 -15.26 -5.03
N SER A 18 1.85 -14.84 -5.99
CA SER A 18 1.65 -13.58 -6.72
C SER A 18 0.72 -13.79 -7.91
N ILE A 19 -0.27 -12.92 -8.05
CA ILE A 19 -1.15 -12.90 -9.22
C ILE A 19 -0.48 -12.11 -10.34
N ASP A 20 0.10 -12.84 -11.29
CA ASP A 20 0.71 -12.27 -12.50
C ASP A 20 0.38 -13.08 -13.76
N ASN A 21 0.79 -12.57 -14.92
CA ASN A 21 0.52 -13.19 -16.22
C ASN A 21 1.09 -14.61 -16.35
N GLN A 22 2.03 -15.03 -15.50
CA GLN A 22 2.55 -16.39 -15.52
C GLN A 22 1.52 -17.39 -14.98
N LEU A 23 0.57 -16.96 -14.13
CA LEU A 23 -0.53 -17.83 -13.67
C LEU A 23 -1.37 -18.36 -14.82
N ASN A 24 -1.54 -17.59 -15.91
CA ASN A 24 -2.28 -18.01 -17.10
C ASN A 24 -1.69 -19.26 -17.76
N SER A 25 -0.40 -19.55 -17.52
CA SER A 25 0.25 -20.77 -18.00
C SER A 25 0.12 -21.95 -17.03
N MET A 26 -0.30 -21.70 -15.79
CA MET A 26 -0.28 -22.67 -14.68
C MET A 26 -1.67 -23.10 -14.23
N PHE A 27 -2.67 -22.23 -14.39
CA PHE A 27 -4.04 -22.40 -13.93
C PHE A 27 -5.04 -22.19 -15.07
N THR A 28 -6.19 -22.84 -14.94
CA THR A 28 -7.34 -22.61 -15.82
C THR A 28 -7.97 -21.23 -15.57
N ALA A 29 -8.75 -20.74 -16.54
CA ALA A 29 -9.43 -19.44 -16.40
C ALA A 29 -10.37 -19.39 -15.18
N ASP A 30 -11.04 -20.50 -14.84
CA ASP A 30 -11.93 -20.55 -13.69
C ASP A 30 -11.15 -20.59 -12.36
N GLU A 31 -10.02 -21.30 -12.31
CA GLU A 31 -9.10 -21.25 -11.15
C GLU A 31 -8.53 -19.84 -10.96
N ILE A 32 -8.20 -19.12 -12.04
CA ILE A 32 -7.72 -17.73 -11.96
C ILE A 32 -8.80 -16.82 -11.39
N LYS A 33 -10.05 -16.93 -11.86
CA LYS A 33 -11.17 -16.17 -11.30
C LYS A 33 -11.39 -16.47 -9.81
N GLU A 34 -11.22 -17.72 -9.39
CA GLU A 34 -11.28 -18.08 -7.97
C GLU A 34 -10.15 -17.41 -7.18
N ILE A 35 -8.92 -17.47 -7.68
CA ILE A 35 -7.74 -16.84 -7.05
C ILE A 35 -7.94 -15.31 -6.96
N GLU A 36 -8.41 -14.67 -8.02
CA GLU A 36 -8.71 -13.23 -8.04
C GLU A 36 -9.81 -12.85 -7.06
N LYS A 37 -10.87 -13.67 -6.94
CA LYS A 37 -11.95 -13.45 -5.97
C LYS A 37 -11.46 -13.53 -4.52
N GLU A 38 -10.53 -14.43 -4.24
CA GLU A 38 -9.91 -14.62 -2.93
C GLU A 38 -8.77 -13.63 -2.66
N SER A 39 -8.31 -12.93 -3.70
CA SER A 39 -7.36 -11.84 -3.62
C SER A 39 -8.01 -10.53 -3.17
N GLY A 40 -7.19 -9.53 -2.87
CA GLY A 40 -7.69 -8.16 -2.62
C GLY A 40 -8.00 -7.36 -3.90
N PHE A 41 -8.07 -7.99 -5.08
CA PHE A 41 -8.40 -7.32 -6.34
C PHE A 41 -9.69 -6.50 -6.24
N THR A 42 -10.78 -7.13 -5.81
CA THR A 42 -12.08 -6.47 -5.70
C THR A 42 -12.07 -5.31 -4.72
N ASP A 43 -11.21 -5.36 -3.69
CA ASP A 43 -11.06 -4.27 -2.72
C ASP A 43 -10.34 -3.06 -3.30
N MET A 44 -9.32 -3.26 -4.14
CA MET A 44 -8.58 -2.16 -4.77
C MET A 44 -9.29 -1.56 -5.98
N SER A 45 -10.25 -2.29 -6.58
CA SER A 45 -11.00 -1.86 -7.76
C SER A 45 -12.43 -1.39 -7.46
N LYS A 46 -12.75 -1.05 -6.19
CA LYS A 46 -14.06 -0.50 -5.82
C LYS A 46 -14.28 0.86 -6.47
N SER A 47 -15.51 1.12 -6.91
CA SER A 47 -15.92 2.47 -7.31
C SER A 47 -15.80 3.43 -6.14
N LEU A 48 -15.34 4.65 -6.42
CA LEU A 48 -15.30 5.70 -5.41
C LEU A 48 -16.71 6.06 -4.93
N PRO A 49 -16.86 6.48 -3.66
CA PRO A 49 -18.06 7.15 -3.19
C PRO A 49 -18.42 8.33 -4.11
N GLU A 50 -19.71 8.57 -4.30
CA GLU A 50 -20.21 9.61 -5.20
C GLU A 50 -19.61 10.99 -4.87
N SER A 51 -19.42 11.32 -3.59
CA SER A 51 -18.78 12.57 -3.17
C SER A 51 -17.37 12.75 -3.74
N LEU A 52 -16.54 11.70 -3.70
CA LEU A 52 -15.17 11.74 -4.24
C LEU A 52 -15.16 11.69 -5.76
N ALA A 53 -16.03 10.88 -6.37
CA ALA A 53 -16.19 10.84 -7.83
C ALA A 53 -16.58 12.23 -8.37
N ASN A 54 -17.51 12.91 -7.71
CA ASN A 54 -17.95 14.26 -8.06
C ASN A 54 -16.82 15.28 -7.96
N ILE A 55 -15.94 15.18 -6.96
CA ILE A 55 -14.74 16.03 -6.84
C ILE A 55 -13.81 15.79 -8.03
N LEU A 56 -13.46 14.54 -8.32
CA LEU A 56 -12.54 14.20 -9.40
C LEU A 56 -13.09 14.56 -10.78
N MET A 57 -14.40 14.42 -11.01
CA MET A 57 -15.05 14.83 -12.25
C MET A 57 -14.88 16.33 -12.56
N LYS A 58 -14.62 17.17 -11.56
CA LYS A 58 -14.36 18.60 -11.77
C LYS A 58 -13.04 18.87 -12.49
N LEU A 59 -12.10 17.91 -12.54
CA LEU A 59 -10.90 18.03 -13.38
C LEU A 59 -11.21 17.91 -14.88
N LYS A 60 -12.36 17.37 -15.27
CA LYS A 60 -12.69 17.13 -16.67
C LYS A 60 -12.64 18.43 -17.47
N GLY A 61 -11.79 18.46 -18.49
CA GLY A 61 -11.62 19.61 -19.39
C GLY A 61 -10.75 20.74 -18.83
N LYS A 62 -10.04 20.54 -17.70
CA LYS A 62 -9.15 21.53 -17.09
C LYS A 62 -7.70 21.16 -17.31
N ASN A 63 -7.04 21.78 -18.27
CA ASN A 63 -5.70 21.38 -18.71
C ASN A 63 -4.62 22.43 -18.43
N ASP A 64 -4.92 23.44 -17.62
CA ASP A 64 -4.03 24.54 -17.24
C ASP A 64 -4.09 24.81 -15.73
N PHE A 65 -3.05 25.46 -15.21
CA PHE A 65 -2.90 25.73 -13.77
C PHE A 65 -4.09 26.50 -13.20
N LYS A 66 -4.43 27.60 -13.86
CA LYS A 66 -5.43 28.54 -13.36
C LYS A 66 -6.81 27.90 -13.28
N SER A 67 -7.21 27.15 -14.30
CA SER A 67 -8.53 26.52 -14.32
C SER A 67 -8.66 25.41 -13.26
N ILE A 68 -7.60 24.62 -13.02
CA ILE A 68 -7.57 23.63 -11.95
C ILE A 68 -7.60 24.34 -10.60
N ASP A 69 -6.67 25.27 -10.36
CA ASP A 69 -6.50 25.98 -9.10
C ASP A 69 -7.81 26.65 -8.64
N GLN A 70 -8.40 27.49 -9.49
CA GLN A 70 -9.66 28.18 -9.18
C GLN A 70 -10.79 27.21 -8.81
N THR A 71 -10.89 26.08 -9.51
CA THR A 71 -11.94 25.08 -9.27
C THR A 71 -11.84 24.47 -7.87
N PHE A 72 -10.63 24.11 -7.44
CA PHE A 72 -10.43 23.39 -6.18
C PHE A 72 -10.15 24.34 -5.01
N GLN A 73 -9.71 25.58 -5.27
CA GLN A 73 -9.54 26.60 -4.25
C GLN A 73 -10.85 27.05 -3.62
N GLU A 74 -11.97 27.02 -4.32
CA GLU A 74 -13.27 27.42 -3.79
C GLU A 74 -13.93 26.33 -2.94
N MET A 75 -13.56 25.07 -3.16
CA MET A 75 -14.11 23.94 -2.41
C MET A 75 -13.68 23.96 -0.94
N ARG A 76 -14.64 23.72 -0.04
CA ARG A 76 -14.42 23.67 1.42
C ARG A 76 -14.99 22.36 1.95
N TYR A 77 -14.16 21.62 2.66
CA TYR A 77 -14.53 20.38 3.34
C TYR A 77 -14.01 20.43 4.77
N ASP A 78 -14.84 20.01 5.72
CA ASP A 78 -14.43 19.95 7.12
C ASP A 78 -13.47 18.78 7.35
N ARG A 79 -12.33 19.06 7.99
CA ARG A 79 -11.25 18.08 8.18
C ARG A 79 -11.64 16.92 9.11
N ARG A 80 -12.63 17.11 9.98
CA ARG A 80 -13.07 16.12 10.98
C ARG A 80 -14.28 15.32 10.49
N THR A 81 -15.24 15.98 9.86
CA THR A 81 -16.49 15.33 9.42
C THR A 81 -16.43 14.85 7.97
N GLN A 82 -15.58 15.45 7.13
CA GLN A 82 -15.39 15.09 5.71
C GLN A 82 -13.90 14.85 5.36
N PRO A 83 -13.21 13.95 6.10
CA PRO A 83 -11.76 13.76 5.92
C PRO A 83 -11.39 13.22 4.54
N SER A 84 -12.27 12.45 3.88
CA SER A 84 -12.01 11.86 2.56
C SER A 84 -12.09 12.91 1.45
N GLU A 85 -13.12 13.77 1.49
CA GLU A 85 -13.33 14.87 0.55
C GLU A 85 -12.23 15.92 0.71
N TYR A 86 -11.91 16.26 1.97
CA TYR A 86 -10.77 17.13 2.30
C TYR A 86 -9.47 16.57 1.72
N TRP A 87 -9.18 15.30 1.97
CA TRP A 87 -7.99 14.61 1.45
C TRP A 87 -7.93 14.65 -0.07
N CYS A 88 -9.02 14.29 -0.76
CA CYS A 88 -9.07 14.24 -2.22
C CYS A 88 -8.76 15.62 -2.84
N ARG A 89 -9.47 16.67 -2.37
CA ARG A 89 -9.26 18.05 -2.82
C ARG A 89 -7.84 18.53 -2.55
N ASN A 90 -7.30 18.29 -1.35
CA ASN A 90 -5.95 18.74 -1.01
C ASN A 90 -4.88 17.95 -1.76
N SER A 91 -5.10 16.68 -2.08
CA SER A 91 -4.16 15.91 -2.89
C SER A 91 -4.01 16.50 -4.30
N ILE A 92 -5.10 17.01 -4.87
CA ILE A 92 -5.08 17.68 -6.17
C ILE A 92 -4.28 18.99 -6.11
N LEU A 93 -4.57 19.84 -5.12
CA LEU A 93 -3.89 21.15 -5.01
C LEU A 93 -2.43 21.01 -4.62
N ASN A 94 -2.10 20.14 -3.68
CA ASN A 94 -0.71 19.88 -3.33
C ASN A 94 0.08 19.33 -4.53
N HIS A 95 -0.53 18.49 -5.37
CA HIS A 95 0.11 18.04 -6.62
C HIS A 95 0.23 19.17 -7.65
N LEU A 96 -0.74 20.09 -7.67
CA LEU A 96 -0.70 21.28 -8.53
C LEU A 96 0.45 22.22 -8.16
N ASP A 97 0.84 22.28 -6.89
CA ASP A 97 1.96 23.11 -6.43
C ASP A 97 3.30 22.76 -7.10
N LEU A 98 3.45 21.54 -7.62
CA LEU A 98 4.61 21.12 -8.41
C LEU A 98 4.78 21.90 -9.73
N PHE A 99 3.73 22.63 -10.14
CA PHE A 99 3.63 23.32 -11.42
C PHE A 99 3.52 24.85 -11.29
N ILE A 100 3.84 25.42 -10.12
CA ILE A 100 3.74 26.87 -9.88
C ILE A 100 4.63 27.67 -10.85
N GLU A 101 5.85 27.20 -11.08
CA GLU A 101 6.84 27.90 -11.90
C GLU A 101 6.81 27.47 -13.38
N SER A 102 6.16 26.35 -13.71
CA SER A 102 6.20 25.73 -15.04
C SER A 102 5.11 24.66 -15.19
N ASP A 103 4.61 24.48 -16.41
CA ASP A 103 3.66 23.40 -16.76
C ASP A 103 4.25 21.99 -16.62
N ASN A 104 5.56 21.85 -16.46
CA ASN A 104 6.25 20.58 -16.14
C ASN A 104 6.86 20.62 -14.74
N PHE A 105 6.82 19.51 -14.03
CA PHE A 105 7.44 19.39 -12.71
C PHE A 105 8.98 19.40 -12.82
N THR A 106 9.64 19.88 -11.77
CA THR A 106 11.11 19.80 -11.65
C THR A 106 11.51 18.45 -11.05
N PRO A 107 12.49 17.72 -11.65
CA PRO A 107 12.96 16.46 -11.09
C PRO A 107 13.42 16.59 -9.64
N PHE A 108 13.09 15.59 -8.83
CA PHE A 108 13.44 15.55 -7.41
C PHE A 108 14.91 15.17 -7.19
N VAL A 109 15.50 15.71 -6.13
CA VAL A 109 16.89 15.43 -5.76
C VAL A 109 17.00 14.20 -4.86
N THR A 110 16.01 13.98 -3.98
CA THR A 110 16.01 12.85 -3.04
C THR A 110 14.69 12.08 -3.06
N GLU A 111 14.74 10.81 -2.62
CA GLU A 111 13.55 9.98 -2.41
C GLU A 111 12.58 10.61 -1.40
N GLN A 112 13.12 11.34 -0.42
CA GLN A 112 12.30 12.01 0.59
C GLN A 112 11.54 13.20 0.02
N ASP A 113 12.14 13.96 -0.91
CA ASP A 113 11.47 15.06 -1.61
C ASP A 113 10.38 14.50 -2.53
N LEU A 114 10.68 13.44 -3.30
CA LEU A 114 9.69 12.73 -4.11
C LEU A 114 8.50 12.24 -3.26
N LEU A 115 8.78 11.64 -2.09
CA LEU A 115 7.75 11.18 -1.17
C LEU A 115 6.90 12.32 -0.59
N ASN A 116 7.53 13.46 -0.25
CA ASN A 116 6.83 14.57 0.39
C ASN A 116 6.00 15.38 -0.61
N ASP A 117 6.56 15.66 -1.77
CA ASP A 117 6.01 16.66 -2.68
C ASP A 117 5.07 16.01 -3.71
N MET A 118 5.48 14.90 -4.35
CA MET A 118 4.63 14.18 -5.32
C MET A 118 3.68 13.19 -4.65
N TYR A 119 4.17 12.44 -3.67
CA TYR A 119 3.41 11.35 -3.03
C TYR A 119 2.94 11.67 -1.61
N GLY A 120 3.04 12.93 -1.17
CA GLY A 120 2.70 13.34 0.19
C GLY A 120 1.25 13.03 0.58
N PHE A 121 0.36 12.90 -0.42
CA PHE A 121 -1.01 12.48 -0.23
C PHE A 121 -1.11 11.09 0.44
N LEU A 122 -0.16 10.17 0.22
CA LEU A 122 -0.13 8.85 0.87
C LEU A 122 -0.05 8.97 2.39
N LYS A 123 0.81 9.85 2.90
CA LYS A 123 0.95 10.07 4.35
C LYS A 123 -0.31 10.66 4.97
N SER A 124 -1.03 11.48 4.21
CA SER A 124 -2.23 12.16 4.70
C SER A 124 -3.47 11.25 4.80
N THR A 125 -3.46 10.07 4.17
CA THR A 125 -4.55 9.08 4.26
C THR A 125 -4.76 8.54 5.67
N LYS A 126 -3.77 8.69 6.56
CA LYS A 126 -3.84 8.32 7.98
C LYS A 126 -5.06 8.88 8.72
N ASN A 127 -5.55 10.05 8.28
CA ASN A 127 -6.75 10.68 8.83
C ASN A 127 -8.05 9.95 8.44
N ILE A 128 -8.06 9.29 7.27
CA ILE A 128 -9.17 8.48 6.77
C ILE A 128 -9.15 7.09 7.43
N SER A 129 -7.97 6.46 7.47
CA SER A 129 -7.77 5.13 8.04
C SER A 129 -7.69 5.10 9.57
N LYS A 130 -7.60 6.27 10.23
CA LYS A 130 -7.41 6.41 11.69
C LYS A 130 -6.15 5.69 12.18
N THR A 131 -5.07 5.81 11.40
CA THR A 131 -3.76 5.23 11.68
C THR A 131 -2.72 6.32 11.96
N THR A 132 -1.53 5.91 12.35
CA THR A 132 -0.32 6.75 12.33
C THR A 132 0.57 6.36 11.15
N THR A 133 1.55 7.21 10.84
CA THR A 133 2.53 6.99 9.78
C THR A 133 3.92 7.32 10.29
N GLU A 134 4.89 6.47 10.01
CA GLU A 134 6.30 6.68 10.37
C GLU A 134 7.19 6.56 9.13
N THR A 135 8.22 7.40 9.03
CA THR A 135 9.16 7.42 7.90
C THR A 135 10.53 6.89 8.32
N GLY A 136 11.14 6.02 7.50
CA GLY A 136 12.51 5.55 7.72
C GLY A 136 12.73 4.73 8.99
N CYS A 137 11.68 4.09 9.51
CA CYS A 137 11.77 3.26 10.72
C CYS A 137 11.96 1.78 10.36
N GLN A 138 12.82 1.08 11.12
CA GLN A 138 12.92 -0.38 11.04
C GLN A 138 11.61 -1.03 11.52
N SER A 139 11.14 -2.01 10.76
CA SER A 139 9.92 -2.73 11.10
C SER A 139 10.14 -3.67 12.28
N SER A 140 9.29 -3.53 13.29
CA SER A 140 9.29 -4.38 14.47
C SER A 140 8.82 -5.80 14.13
N ALA A 141 7.85 -5.94 13.22
CA ALA A 141 7.33 -7.24 12.82
C ALA A 141 8.36 -8.04 12.03
N SER A 142 9.04 -7.41 11.06
CA SER A 142 10.10 -8.05 10.29
C SER A 142 11.28 -8.44 11.19
N LYS A 143 11.67 -7.56 12.12
CA LYS A 143 12.69 -7.85 13.14
C LYS A 143 12.32 -9.05 13.98
N SER A 144 11.09 -9.09 14.51
CA SER A 144 10.60 -10.22 15.30
C SER A 144 10.61 -11.52 14.49
N ASN A 145 10.11 -11.49 13.26
CA ASN A 145 10.04 -12.66 12.39
C ASN A 145 11.44 -13.23 12.05
N LYS A 146 12.40 -12.37 11.68
CA LYS A 146 13.80 -12.75 11.40
C LYS A 146 14.51 -13.37 12.61
N ASN A 147 14.11 -12.98 13.82
CA ASN A 147 14.72 -13.45 15.06
C ASN A 147 13.87 -14.51 15.79
N SER A 148 12.80 -15.02 15.16
CA SER A 148 11.82 -15.91 15.80
C SER A 148 12.36 -17.28 16.24
N GLN A 149 13.50 -17.71 15.70
CA GLN A 149 14.18 -18.96 16.02
C GLN A 149 15.35 -18.77 16.99
N ARG A 150 15.54 -17.57 17.55
CA ARG A 150 16.60 -17.33 18.55
C ARG A 150 16.14 -17.86 19.91
N GLU A 151 16.82 -18.87 20.41
CA GLU A 151 16.63 -19.42 21.75
C GLU A 151 17.82 -19.05 22.66
N LEU A 152 17.58 -19.01 23.98
CA LEU A 152 18.64 -18.82 24.97
C LEU A 152 19.60 -20.02 24.90
N GLY A 153 20.80 -19.77 24.40
CA GLY A 153 21.81 -20.80 24.19
C GLY A 153 22.39 -21.29 25.51
N THR A 154 21.87 -22.39 26.03
CA THR A 154 22.61 -23.20 27.01
C THR A 154 23.75 -23.98 26.35
N ASN A 155 23.60 -24.36 25.06
CA ASN A 155 24.58 -25.17 24.32
C ASN A 155 24.95 -24.65 22.91
N GLN A 156 24.46 -23.47 22.49
CA GLN A 156 24.78 -22.88 21.18
C GLN A 156 25.09 -21.38 21.30
N GLN A 157 26.05 -20.91 20.52
CA GLN A 157 26.45 -19.50 20.50
C GLN A 157 25.29 -18.64 19.96
N LEU A 158 24.86 -17.65 20.76
CA LEU A 158 23.80 -16.72 20.36
C LEU A 158 24.23 -15.95 19.11
N VAL A 159 23.55 -16.21 17.99
CA VAL A 159 23.75 -15.45 16.75
C VAL A 159 23.35 -13.98 16.97
N ARG A 160 24.08 -13.04 16.34
CA ARG A 160 23.78 -11.60 16.38
C ARG A 160 22.33 -11.34 15.95
N GLN A 161 21.69 -10.38 16.60
CA GLN A 161 20.31 -9.99 16.27
C GLN A 161 20.25 -9.40 14.85
N ALA A 162 19.37 -9.94 14.01
CA ALA A 162 19.12 -9.39 12.69
C ALA A 162 18.28 -8.12 12.78
N ASN A 163 18.59 -7.12 11.96
CA ASN A 163 17.82 -5.89 11.86
C ASN A 163 16.48 -6.12 11.13
N GLY A 164 15.48 -5.33 11.50
CA GLY A 164 14.22 -5.26 10.77
C GLY A 164 14.43 -4.67 9.38
N ASP A 165 13.54 -5.03 8.45
CA ASP A 165 13.46 -4.35 7.17
C ASP A 165 13.00 -2.90 7.40
N CYS A 166 13.57 -1.95 6.66
CA CYS A 166 13.22 -0.54 6.76
C CYS A 166 12.36 -0.17 5.55
N SER A 167 11.16 0.31 5.82
CA SER A 167 10.26 0.88 4.80
C SER A 167 10.29 2.39 4.91
N ASP A 168 10.20 3.06 3.75
CA ASP A 168 10.29 4.51 3.67
C ASP A 168 9.10 5.20 4.33
N LEU A 169 7.92 4.56 4.30
CA LEU A 169 6.73 4.96 5.07
C LEU A 169 5.95 3.73 5.54
N THR A 170 5.69 3.62 6.84
CA THR A 170 4.86 2.55 7.41
C THR A 170 3.56 3.11 7.97
N PHE A 171 2.42 2.47 7.66
CA PHE A 171 1.13 2.74 8.27
C PHE A 171 0.96 1.86 9.52
N LYS A 172 0.56 2.46 10.65
CA LYS A 172 0.43 1.74 11.92
C LYS A 172 -0.89 2.00 12.63
N TYR A 173 -1.40 0.98 13.31
CA TYR A 173 -2.39 1.15 14.36
C TYR A 173 -1.75 0.75 15.68
N LEU A 174 -1.54 1.71 16.58
CA LEU A 174 -0.69 1.56 17.76
C LEU A 174 0.71 1.06 17.33
N SER A 175 1.17 -0.08 17.85
CA SER A 175 2.44 -0.71 17.50
C SER A 175 2.36 -1.69 16.32
N SER A 176 1.16 -1.96 15.78
CA SER A 176 0.95 -2.93 14.71
C SER A 176 1.08 -2.28 13.33
N GLU A 177 1.90 -2.90 12.48
CA GLU A 177 2.18 -2.46 11.12
C GLU A 177 1.10 -2.98 10.16
N LEU A 178 0.46 -2.10 9.40
CA LEU A 178 -0.71 -2.39 8.57
C LEU A 178 -0.47 -2.19 7.07
N GLY A 179 0.60 -1.47 6.73
CA GLY A 179 1.03 -1.30 5.35
C GLY A 179 2.34 -0.56 5.26
N CYS A 180 2.96 -0.60 4.10
CA CYS A 180 4.29 -0.04 3.86
C CYS A 180 4.38 0.66 2.51
N VAL A 181 5.37 1.54 2.37
CA VAL A 181 5.74 2.20 1.12
C VAL A 181 7.23 2.00 0.89
N GLU A 182 7.59 1.65 -0.33
CA GLU A 182 8.96 1.58 -0.82
C GLU A 182 9.09 2.61 -1.95
N ILE A 183 10.16 3.40 -1.93
CA ILE A 183 10.38 4.44 -2.92
C ILE A 183 11.76 4.33 -3.59
N GLY A 184 11.75 4.45 -4.90
CA GLY A 184 12.91 4.66 -5.75
C GLY A 184 12.83 6.01 -6.45
N LEU A 185 13.92 6.78 -6.39
CA LEU A 185 13.97 8.09 -7.03
C LEU A 185 13.84 8.01 -8.54
N VAL A 186 14.49 7.01 -9.15
CA VAL A 186 14.63 6.89 -10.61
C VAL A 186 13.84 5.69 -11.10
N ASP A 187 13.02 5.93 -12.13
CA ASP A 187 12.38 4.85 -12.86
C ASP A 187 13.37 4.16 -13.82
N HIS A 188 13.64 2.88 -13.60
CA HIS A 188 14.40 2.02 -14.51
C HIS A 188 13.52 1.06 -15.33
N GLY A 189 12.22 1.37 -15.41
CA GLY A 189 11.16 0.58 -16.02
C GLY A 189 10.67 -0.56 -15.12
N ALA A 190 9.57 -1.19 -15.53
CA ALA A 190 8.93 -2.28 -14.79
C ALA A 190 9.82 -3.53 -14.58
N ASN A 191 10.91 -3.65 -15.34
CA ASN A 191 11.90 -4.72 -15.22
C ASN A 191 13.19 -4.25 -14.52
N GLY A 192 13.22 -3.03 -13.98
CA GLY A 192 14.34 -2.51 -13.20
C GLY A 192 14.59 -3.37 -11.96
N THR A 193 15.86 -3.61 -11.63
CA THR A 193 16.24 -4.52 -10.54
C THR A 193 15.67 -4.07 -9.19
N LYS A 194 15.66 -2.76 -8.91
CA LYS A 194 15.10 -2.20 -7.66
C LYS A 194 13.59 -2.46 -7.57
N GLU A 195 12.83 -2.10 -8.61
CA GLU A 195 11.37 -2.34 -8.65
C GLU A 195 11.03 -3.81 -8.49
N LEU A 196 11.71 -4.70 -9.21
CA LEU A 196 11.49 -6.15 -9.09
C LEU A 196 11.81 -6.68 -7.70
N GLN A 197 12.90 -6.20 -7.08
CA GLN A 197 13.28 -6.60 -5.72
C GLN A 197 12.26 -6.14 -4.68
N GLU A 198 11.76 -4.91 -4.80
CA GLU A 198 10.75 -4.38 -3.88
C GLU A 198 9.41 -5.09 -4.07
N LEU A 199 8.93 -5.16 -5.31
CA LEU A 199 7.62 -5.71 -5.67
C LEU A 199 7.53 -7.23 -5.41
N LYS A 200 8.58 -7.99 -5.70
CA LYS A 200 8.53 -9.47 -5.66
C LYS A 200 9.14 -10.08 -4.40
N LEU A 201 9.96 -9.33 -3.65
CA LEU A 201 10.68 -9.89 -2.49
C LEU A 201 10.52 -9.05 -1.22
N LYS A 202 10.91 -7.77 -1.23
CA LYS A 202 10.96 -6.96 0.01
C LYS A 202 9.56 -6.72 0.56
N SER A 203 8.68 -6.11 -0.24
CA SER A 203 7.31 -5.78 0.17
C SER A 203 6.51 -7.02 0.58
N PRO A 204 6.47 -8.12 -0.21
CA PRO A 204 5.75 -9.33 0.19
C PRO A 204 6.25 -9.94 1.50
N LYS A 205 7.56 -9.95 1.75
CA LYS A 205 8.14 -10.45 3.02
C LYS A 205 7.74 -9.59 4.22
N MET A 206 7.73 -8.27 4.06
CA MET A 206 7.28 -7.36 5.11
C MET A 206 5.79 -7.54 5.40
N MET A 207 4.94 -7.56 4.36
CA MET A 207 3.50 -7.76 4.49
C MET A 207 3.16 -9.06 5.24
N ARG A 208 3.87 -10.15 4.94
CA ARG A 208 3.70 -11.41 5.66
C ARG A 208 4.14 -11.32 7.13
N SER A 209 5.20 -10.59 7.41
CA SER A 209 5.68 -10.36 8.78
C SER A 209 4.66 -9.55 9.60
N PHE A 210 4.04 -8.54 8.99
CA PHE A 210 2.97 -7.73 9.60
C PHE A 210 1.78 -8.61 10.01
N CYS A 211 1.32 -9.45 9.09
CA CYS A 211 0.24 -10.42 9.37
C CYS A 211 0.61 -11.37 10.52
N LYS A 212 1.81 -11.97 10.48
CA LYS A 212 2.28 -12.87 11.54
C LYS A 212 2.28 -12.19 12.91
N GLN A 213 2.79 -10.96 13.00
CA GLN A 213 2.80 -10.22 14.27
C GLN A 213 1.39 -10.05 14.83
N MET A 214 0.41 -9.69 13.99
CA MET A 214 -0.97 -9.52 14.43
C MET A 214 -1.61 -10.84 14.89
N ILE A 215 -1.36 -11.94 14.19
CA ILE A 215 -1.83 -13.28 14.59
C ILE A 215 -1.22 -13.65 15.95
N ASP A 216 0.09 -13.47 16.12
CA ASP A 216 0.79 -13.89 17.32
C ASP A 216 0.37 -13.07 18.55
N GLN A 217 0.22 -11.74 18.39
CA GLN A 217 -0.11 -10.82 19.47
C GLN A 217 -1.61 -10.82 19.84
N TYR A 218 -2.50 -10.81 18.85
CA TYR A 218 -3.94 -10.61 19.08
C TYR A 218 -4.79 -11.85 18.80
N LYS A 219 -4.18 -12.96 18.35
CA LYS A 219 -4.87 -14.22 18.01
C LYS A 219 -5.94 -14.06 16.93
N ILE A 220 -5.80 -13.04 16.10
CA ILE A 220 -6.68 -12.77 14.95
C ILE A 220 -6.50 -13.88 13.91
N LYS A 221 -7.60 -14.32 13.30
CA LYS A 221 -7.55 -15.27 12.18
C LYS A 221 -6.94 -14.60 10.96
N ALA A 222 -5.93 -15.24 10.35
CA ALA A 222 -5.21 -14.72 9.19
C ALA A 222 -6.14 -14.25 8.05
N ASN A 223 -7.21 -15.00 7.78
CA ASN A 223 -8.17 -14.70 6.72
C ASN A 223 -8.98 -13.41 6.90
N LYS A 224 -8.89 -12.77 8.07
CA LYS A 224 -9.48 -11.45 8.32
C LYS A 224 -8.49 -10.30 8.08
N ILE A 225 -7.19 -10.61 7.96
CA ILE A 225 -6.13 -9.61 7.83
C ILE A 225 -5.89 -9.35 6.34
N LYS A 226 -5.83 -8.07 5.98
CA LYS A 226 -5.38 -7.60 4.68
C LYS A 226 -4.27 -6.60 4.89
N ILE A 227 -3.16 -6.74 4.16
CA ILE A 227 -2.03 -5.81 4.24
C ILE A 227 -1.86 -5.13 2.89
N VAL A 228 -1.54 -3.84 2.90
CA VAL A 228 -1.29 -3.05 1.69
C VAL A 228 0.18 -2.64 1.61
N SER A 229 0.74 -2.64 0.41
CA SER A 229 2.02 -1.98 0.13
C SER A 229 1.87 -1.02 -1.06
N PHE A 230 2.69 0.03 -1.09
CA PHE A 230 2.89 0.86 -2.28
C PHE A 230 4.35 0.80 -2.69
N ILE A 231 4.61 0.65 -3.99
CA ILE A 231 5.94 0.68 -4.59
C ILE A 231 5.95 1.86 -5.54
N ILE A 232 6.87 2.79 -5.33
CA ILE A 232 7.04 4.00 -6.11
C ILE A 232 8.39 3.96 -6.80
N ASN A 233 8.45 4.26 -8.10
CA ASN A 233 9.70 4.50 -8.83
C ASN A 233 9.55 5.72 -9.73
N GLY A 234 10.22 6.81 -9.37
CA GLY A 234 10.05 8.11 -10.01
C GLY A 234 8.57 8.53 -9.97
N SER A 235 7.98 8.77 -11.15
CA SER A 235 6.57 9.14 -11.30
C SER A 235 5.61 7.95 -11.36
N PHE A 236 6.04 6.72 -11.10
CA PHE A 236 5.17 5.55 -11.17
C PHE A 236 4.84 4.97 -9.80
N ILE A 237 3.60 4.52 -9.64
CA ILE A 237 3.11 3.88 -8.43
C ILE A 237 2.40 2.56 -8.75
N THR A 238 2.71 1.54 -7.96
CA THR A 238 2.02 0.25 -7.93
C THR A 238 1.57 -0.02 -6.51
N ALA A 239 0.31 -0.41 -6.31
CA ALA A 239 -0.16 -0.88 -5.01
C ALA A 239 -0.22 -2.41 -5.00
N GLN A 240 0.05 -3.02 -3.86
CA GLN A 240 -0.23 -4.44 -3.65
C GLN A 240 -1.12 -4.64 -2.44
N VAL A 241 -1.90 -5.72 -2.49
CA VAL A 241 -2.70 -6.19 -1.36
C VAL A 241 -2.43 -7.68 -1.16
N MET A 242 -2.13 -8.04 0.09
CA MET A 242 -1.94 -9.42 0.50
C MET A 242 -3.10 -9.86 1.39
N THR A 243 -3.77 -10.94 0.99
CA THR A 243 -4.83 -11.62 1.74
C THR A 243 -4.37 -13.01 2.18
N PHE A 244 -5.02 -13.60 3.19
CA PHE A 244 -4.65 -14.92 3.74
C PHE A 244 -5.88 -15.83 3.87
N THR A 245 -6.66 -15.97 2.80
CA THR A 245 -7.98 -16.62 2.87
C THR A 245 -7.92 -18.15 2.95
N LYS A 246 -6.82 -18.78 2.50
CA LYS A 246 -6.66 -20.24 2.45
C LYS A 246 -5.43 -20.70 3.27
N GLY A 247 -5.53 -20.58 4.59
CA GLY A 247 -4.48 -21.04 5.52
C GLY A 247 -3.32 -20.04 5.64
N SER A 248 -2.08 -20.54 5.59
CA SER A 248 -0.86 -19.73 5.81
C SER A 248 -0.25 -19.15 4.53
N VAL A 249 -0.88 -19.39 3.37
CA VAL A 249 -0.48 -18.86 2.07
C VAL A 249 -1.03 -17.45 1.91
N GLY A 250 -0.14 -16.50 1.63
CA GLY A 250 -0.54 -15.14 1.25
C GLY A 250 -0.87 -15.10 -0.24
N ILE A 251 -2.03 -14.58 -0.62
CA ILE A 251 -2.38 -14.28 -2.01
C ILE A 251 -2.09 -12.80 -2.23
N LEU A 252 -1.17 -12.49 -3.15
CA LEU A 252 -0.72 -11.15 -3.43
C LEU A 252 -1.27 -10.70 -4.79
N PHE A 253 -2.07 -9.66 -4.78
CA PHE A 253 -2.51 -8.98 -5.98
C PHE A 253 -1.78 -7.64 -6.11
N SER A 254 -1.34 -7.29 -7.32
CA SER A 254 -0.70 -6.01 -7.63
C SER A 254 -1.56 -5.23 -8.61
N SER A 255 -1.75 -3.93 -8.38
CA SER A 255 -2.42 -3.05 -9.33
C SER A 255 -1.62 -2.92 -10.63
N PRO A 256 -2.23 -2.42 -11.71
CA PRO A 256 -1.47 -1.84 -12.80
C PRO A 256 -0.50 -0.77 -12.29
N ARG A 257 0.62 -0.62 -12.99
CA ARG A 257 1.60 0.43 -12.76
C ARG A 257 1.06 1.75 -13.30
N LEU A 258 0.69 2.67 -12.42
CA LEU A 258 0.09 3.96 -12.79
C LEU A 258 1.14 5.06 -12.84
N LYS A 259 1.03 5.95 -13.82
CA LYS A 259 1.94 7.10 -13.99
C LYS A 259 1.32 8.37 -13.41
N MET A 260 2.04 9.07 -12.55
CA MET A 260 1.70 10.40 -12.04
C MET A 260 1.81 11.45 -13.16
N PRO A 261 1.00 12.53 -13.11
CA PRO A 261 1.14 13.65 -14.02
C PRO A 261 2.52 14.32 -13.86
N GLU A 262 3.25 14.43 -14.97
CA GLU A 262 4.52 15.15 -15.07
C GLU A 262 4.37 16.50 -15.79
N ASN A 263 3.24 16.67 -16.48
CA ASN A 263 2.80 17.92 -17.09
C ASN A 263 1.37 18.24 -16.63
N ILE A 264 1.07 19.52 -16.49
CA ILE A 264 -0.22 20.00 -15.98
C ILE A 264 -1.43 19.51 -16.78
N SER A 265 -1.27 19.40 -18.10
CA SER A 265 -2.33 18.91 -19.00
C SER A 265 -2.67 17.44 -18.78
N GLN A 266 -1.79 16.69 -18.10
CA GLN A 266 -1.99 15.27 -17.78
C GLN A 266 -2.79 15.06 -16.49
N ILE A 267 -2.92 16.09 -15.63
CA ILE A 267 -3.59 15.97 -14.32
C ILE A 267 -4.99 15.36 -14.45
N PRO A 268 -5.89 15.82 -15.36
CA PRO A 268 -7.24 15.28 -15.45
C PRO A 268 -7.32 13.81 -15.83
N ALA A 269 -6.33 13.30 -16.57
CA ALA A 269 -6.33 11.93 -17.06
C ALA A 269 -5.62 10.97 -16.09
N LEU A 270 -4.50 11.41 -15.50
CA LEU A 270 -3.58 10.54 -14.78
C LEU A 270 -3.76 10.57 -13.25
N LEU A 271 -4.14 11.72 -12.67
CA LEU A 271 -4.28 11.83 -11.21
C LEU A 271 -5.52 11.11 -10.64
N PRO A 272 -6.72 11.21 -11.24
CA PRO A 272 -7.92 10.55 -10.71
C PRO A 272 -7.78 9.03 -10.46
N PRO A 273 -7.27 8.21 -11.39
CA PRO A 273 -7.14 6.77 -11.14
C PRO A 273 -6.16 6.46 -10.00
N ILE A 274 -5.14 7.29 -9.79
CA ILE A 274 -4.17 7.12 -8.69
C ILE A 274 -4.83 7.44 -7.34
N LEU A 275 -5.56 8.55 -7.26
CA LEU A 275 -6.30 8.90 -6.04
C LEU A 275 -7.38 7.85 -5.72
N ALA A 276 -8.03 7.27 -6.74
CA ALA A 276 -8.97 6.18 -6.56
C ALA A 276 -8.31 4.93 -5.97
N LEU A 277 -7.17 4.50 -6.54
CA LEU A 277 -6.39 3.37 -6.05
C LEU A 277 -5.98 3.56 -4.59
N VAL A 278 -5.42 4.73 -4.28
CA VAL A 278 -4.91 5.06 -2.95
C VAL A 278 -6.03 5.11 -1.92
N TYR A 279 -7.18 5.67 -2.28
CA TYR A 279 -8.36 5.68 -1.41
C TYR A 279 -8.83 4.27 -1.09
N ASN A 280 -8.95 3.41 -2.09
CA ASN A 280 -9.37 2.02 -1.89
C ASN A 280 -8.39 1.25 -1.00
N CYS A 281 -7.08 1.38 -1.25
CA CYS A 281 -6.03 0.86 -0.38
C CYS A 281 -6.13 1.38 1.05
N THR A 282 -6.47 2.66 1.23
CA THR A 282 -6.67 3.27 2.54
C THR A 282 -7.86 2.65 3.27
N LEU A 283 -8.94 2.31 2.57
CA LEU A 283 -10.08 1.62 3.17
C LEU A 283 -9.70 0.21 3.64
N ILE A 284 -8.83 -0.50 2.91
CA ILE A 284 -8.32 -1.81 3.34
C ILE A 284 -7.50 -1.69 4.64
N ILE A 285 -6.62 -0.68 4.72
CA ILE A 285 -5.86 -0.38 5.94
C ILE A 285 -6.83 -0.04 7.10
N LYS A 286 -7.86 0.75 6.83
CA LYS A 286 -8.89 1.14 7.81
C LYS A 286 -9.66 -0.07 8.35
N GLU A 287 -10.08 -0.99 7.47
CA GLU A 287 -10.76 -2.24 7.85
C GLU A 287 -9.89 -3.06 8.80
N THR A 288 -8.59 -3.19 8.51
CA THR A 288 -7.66 -3.94 9.34
C THR A 288 -7.36 -3.23 10.67
N ALA A 289 -7.26 -1.90 10.67
CA ALA A 289 -7.13 -1.12 11.91
C ALA A 289 -8.37 -1.25 12.81
N GLN A 290 -9.57 -1.25 12.22
CA GLN A 290 -10.81 -1.45 12.95
C GLN A 290 -10.91 -2.86 13.54
N LEU A 291 -10.50 -3.88 12.79
CA LEU A 291 -10.40 -5.26 13.28
C LEU A 291 -9.50 -5.35 14.53
N LEU A 292 -8.33 -4.72 14.50
CA LEU A 292 -7.43 -4.69 15.66
C LEU A 292 -8.07 -3.98 16.86
N LYS A 293 -8.71 -2.83 16.62
CA LYS A 293 -9.39 -2.07 17.67
C LYS A 293 -10.45 -2.92 18.38
N ASP A 294 -11.27 -3.63 17.60
CA ASP A 294 -12.36 -4.45 18.13
C ASP A 294 -11.83 -5.65 18.94
N GLU A 295 -10.75 -6.28 18.46
CA GLU A 295 -10.11 -7.39 19.16
C GLU A 295 -9.46 -6.94 20.48
N ILE A 296 -8.78 -5.78 20.48
CA ILE A 296 -8.19 -5.21 21.70
C ILE A 296 -9.27 -4.90 22.74
N LEU A 297 -10.39 -4.33 22.31
CA LEU A 297 -11.52 -4.05 23.21
C LEU A 297 -12.10 -5.34 23.78
N TYR A 298 -12.29 -6.36 22.95
CA TYR A 298 -12.77 -7.67 23.38
C TYR A 298 -11.84 -8.34 24.41
N LEU A 299 -10.53 -8.30 24.17
CA LEU A 299 -9.53 -8.84 25.11
C LEU A 299 -9.56 -8.08 26.44
N SER A 300 -9.71 -6.74 26.42
CA SER A 300 -9.81 -5.96 27.66
C SER A 300 -11.02 -6.33 28.53
N GLN A 301 -12.16 -6.68 27.91
CA GLN A 301 -13.38 -7.06 28.61
C GLN A 301 -13.31 -8.46 29.24
N LYS A 302 -12.46 -9.36 28.72
CA LYS A 302 -12.26 -10.70 29.29
C LYS A 302 -11.33 -10.74 30.50
N THR A 303 -10.59 -9.65 30.74
CA THR A 303 -9.57 -9.59 31.80
C THR A 303 -10.12 -8.98 33.10
N HIS A 304 -11.42 -8.67 33.13
CA HIS A 304 -12.21 -8.25 34.27
C HIS A 304 -13.32 -9.26 34.53
#